data_AF-A0A0C3PBD0-F1
#
_entry.id   AF-A0A0C3PBD0-F1
#
_cell.length_a   1.000
_cell.length_b   1.000
_cell.length_c   1.000
_cell.angle_alpha   90.00
_cell.angle_beta   90.00
_cell.angle_gamma   90.00
#
_symmetry.space_group_name_H-M   'P 1'
#
loop_
_entity.id
_entity.type
_entity.pdbx_description
1 polymer ?
#
loop_
_entity_poly.entity_id
_entity_poly.type
_entity_poly.pdbx_seq_one_letter_code
_entity_poly.pdbx_strand_id
1 'polypeptide(L)'
;CFYLHCVVDFQKGERQLNMDYSLENVLGYNMEGIKQVVCFYNINCSYMTNLWKCVGQSELIDILSLLQIIPGIGIWHVHGHKKECYAWYAPLFIKGARWVDGEIIETLWSDLNVASTSAHGMTSPHHQELLDFQMNDSNFMKMIWIG
;
A
#
# COMPACT_ATOMS: atom_id res chain seq x y z
N CYS A 1 2.91 -4.16 -10.62
CA CYS A 1 4.01 -3.30 -11.12
C CYS A 1 4.11 -2.10 -10.20
N PHE A 2 5.25 -1.42 -10.19
CA PHE A 2 5.36 -0.11 -9.57
C PHE A 2 4.71 0.93 -10.47
N TYR A 3 4.01 1.89 -9.86
CA TYR A 3 3.57 3.09 -10.55
C TYR A 3 4.42 4.26 -10.06
N LEU A 4 4.96 5.04 -10.99
CA LEU A 4 5.90 6.11 -10.69
C LEU A 4 5.26 7.13 -9.74
N HIS A 5 6.01 7.57 -8.73
CA HIS A 5 5.54 8.51 -7.70
C HIS A 5 4.34 8.03 -6.87
N CYS A 6 4.02 6.72 -6.87
CA CYS A 6 3.00 6.13 -6.00
C CYS A 6 3.59 5.19 -4.94
N VAL A 7 4.86 5.36 -4.59
CA VAL A 7 5.55 4.63 -3.52
C VAL A 7 6.02 5.62 -2.47
N VAL A 8 5.81 5.30 -1.21
CA VAL A 8 6.23 6.12 -0.08
C VAL A 8 7.46 5.47 0.56
N ASP A 9 8.57 6.19 0.57
CA ASP A 9 9.81 5.78 1.24
C ASP A 9 9.72 6.05 2.74
N PHE A 10 10.04 5.05 3.56
CA PHE A 10 9.92 5.13 5.01
C PHE A 10 11.25 5.53 5.65
N GLN A 11 11.20 6.61 6.44
CA GLN A 11 12.36 7.14 7.15
C GLN A 11 13.00 6.13 8.12
N LYS A 12 12.18 5.36 8.84
CA LYS A 12 12.63 4.35 9.81
C LYS A 12 11.52 3.38 10.15
N GLY A 13 11.50 2.26 9.43
CA GLY A 13 10.50 1.22 9.59
C GLY A 13 9.08 1.71 9.32
N GLU A 14 8.15 0.79 9.43
CA GLU A 14 6.74 1.08 9.23
C GLU A 14 6.14 1.80 10.44
N ARG A 15 5.41 2.88 10.18
CA ARG A 15 4.66 3.64 11.18
C ARG A 15 3.27 3.93 10.65
N GLN A 16 2.27 3.87 11.53
CA GLN A 16 0.88 4.18 11.15
C GLN A 16 0.76 5.57 10.50
N LEU A 17 1.51 6.57 10.99
CA LEU A 17 1.55 7.90 10.38
C LEU A 17 1.97 7.89 8.91
N ASN A 18 2.94 7.05 8.53
CA ASN A 18 3.37 6.93 7.13
C ASN A 18 2.26 6.29 6.28
N MET A 19 1.53 5.33 6.84
CA MET A 19 0.39 4.69 6.17
C MET A 19 -0.78 5.65 6.00
N ASP A 20 -1.08 6.45 7.03
CA ASP A 20 -2.13 7.48 6.97
C ASP A 20 -1.80 8.53 5.91
N TYR A 21 -0.56 9.02 5.88
CA TYR A 21 -0.07 9.92 4.83
C TYR A 21 -0.19 9.30 3.44
N SER A 22 0.22 8.04 3.29
CA SER A 22 0.13 7.32 2.00
C SER A 22 -1.33 7.20 1.55
N LEU A 23 -2.23 6.84 2.46
CA LEU A 23 -3.64 6.67 2.18
C LEU A 23 -4.29 8.00 1.79
N GLU A 24 -4.07 9.07 2.56
CA GLU A 24 -4.58 10.41 2.24
C GLU A 24 -4.16 10.88 0.85
N ASN A 25 -2.87 10.77 0.52
CA ASN A 25 -2.35 11.23 -0.78
C ASN A 25 -2.98 10.44 -1.94
N VAL A 26 -3.15 9.11 -1.79
CA VAL A 26 -3.81 8.29 -2.80
C VAL A 26 -5.28 8.68 -2.95
N LEU A 27 -5.97 8.95 -1.84
CA LEU A 27 -7.38 9.35 -1.85
C LEU A 27 -7.60 10.81 -2.31
N GLY A 28 -6.54 11.63 -2.35
CA GLY A 28 -6.56 12.97 -2.94
C GLY A 28 -6.22 13.01 -4.43
N TYR A 29 -5.68 11.92 -5.00
CA TYR A 29 -5.13 11.92 -6.36
C TYR A 29 -6.08 11.25 -7.38
N ASN A 30 -6.55 12.00 -8.38
CA ASN A 30 -7.37 11.49 -9.50
C ASN A 30 -8.61 10.67 -9.09
N MET A 31 -9.28 11.09 -8.01
CA MET A 31 -10.45 10.39 -7.46
C MET A 31 -11.81 10.85 -8.00
N GLU A 32 -11.84 11.70 -9.03
CA GLU A 32 -13.10 12.21 -9.61
C GLU A 32 -13.98 11.05 -10.12
N GLY A 33 -15.22 11.00 -9.64
CA GLY A 33 -16.19 9.96 -10.00
C GLY A 33 -15.99 8.61 -9.30
N ILE A 34 -14.92 8.41 -8.54
CA ILE A 34 -14.67 7.20 -7.76
C ILE A 34 -15.42 7.28 -6.43
N LYS A 35 -16.25 6.27 -6.14
CA LYS A 35 -17.07 6.22 -4.91
C LYS A 35 -16.59 5.21 -3.88
N GLN A 36 -15.85 4.19 -4.34
CA GLN A 36 -15.40 3.06 -3.53
C GLN A 36 -13.94 2.77 -3.85
N VAL A 37 -13.14 2.57 -2.81
CA VAL A 37 -11.74 2.15 -2.91
C VAL A 37 -11.55 0.93 -2.04
N VAL A 38 -10.96 -0.13 -2.61
CA VAL A 38 -10.50 -1.27 -1.83
C VAL A 38 -9.06 -0.97 -1.41
N CYS A 39 -8.82 -0.91 -0.10
CA CYS A 39 -7.50 -0.69 0.47
C CYS A 39 -6.99 -2.02 1.02
N PHE A 40 -5.89 -2.53 0.47
CA PHE A 40 -5.22 -3.73 1.00
C PHE A 40 -4.11 -3.37 1.97
N TYR A 41 -4.12 -4.01 3.14
CA TYR A 41 -3.07 -3.88 4.14
C TYR A 41 -3.15 -5.02 5.15
N ASN A 42 -2.01 -5.59 5.53
CA ASN A 42 -1.95 -6.81 6.34
C ASN A 42 -2.71 -6.68 7.66
N ILE A 43 -2.60 -5.53 8.33
CA ILE A 43 -3.23 -5.30 9.63
C ILE A 43 -4.52 -4.48 9.54
N ASN A 44 -5.23 -4.52 8.41
CA ASN A 44 -6.45 -3.71 8.20
C ASN A 44 -7.55 -3.93 9.24
N CYS A 45 -7.63 -5.12 9.85
CA CYS A 45 -8.55 -5.41 10.94
C CYS A 45 -8.32 -4.57 12.21
N SER A 46 -7.11 -4.02 12.37
CA SER A 46 -6.76 -3.12 13.47
C SER A 46 -6.59 -1.68 12.99
N TYR A 47 -5.97 -1.49 11.82
CA TYR A 47 -5.70 -0.18 11.24
C TYR A 47 -6.98 0.61 10.97
N MET A 48 -7.94 0.06 10.22
CA MET A 48 -9.17 0.79 9.86
C MET A 48 -10.04 1.14 11.06
N THR A 49 -9.97 0.36 12.15
CA THR A 49 -10.69 0.67 13.39
C THR A 49 -10.17 1.94 14.05
N ASN A 50 -8.89 2.26 13.86
CA ASN A 50 -8.24 3.42 14.46
C ASN A 50 -8.05 4.59 13.50
N LEU A 51 -8.09 4.36 12.18
CA LEU A 51 -7.90 5.38 11.15
C LEU A 51 -8.69 6.65 11.42
N TRP A 52 -10.01 6.55 11.62
CA TRP A 52 -10.87 7.72 11.85
C TRP A 52 -10.58 8.46 13.16
N LYS A 53 -10.06 7.75 14.17
CA LYS A 53 -9.60 8.39 15.41
C LYS A 53 -8.31 9.16 15.18
N CYS A 54 -7.38 8.59 14.40
CA CYS A 54 -6.11 9.22 14.04
C CYS A 54 -6.33 10.46 13.15
N VAL A 55 -7.13 10.33 12.09
CA VAL A 55 -7.49 11.45 11.19
C VAL A 55 -8.19 12.56 11.97
N GLY A 56 -9.18 12.25 12.80
CA GLY A 56 -9.89 13.26 13.59
C GLY A 56 -9.06 13.97 14.67
N GLN A 57 -7.88 13.44 15.01
CA GLN A 57 -6.95 14.04 15.98
C GLN A 57 -5.74 14.72 15.30
N SER A 58 -5.56 14.51 13.99
CA SER A 58 -4.43 15.03 13.23
C SER A 58 -4.77 16.39 12.63
N GLU A 59 -3.84 17.35 12.73
CA GLU A 59 -3.91 18.60 11.98
C GLU A 59 -3.26 18.48 10.59
N LEU A 60 -2.61 17.35 10.31
CA LEU A 60 -1.77 17.14 9.13
C LEU A 60 -2.42 16.27 8.05
N ILE A 61 -3.53 15.59 8.36
CA ILE A 61 -4.14 14.57 7.51
C ILE A 61 -5.65 14.80 7.43
N ASP A 62 -6.19 14.95 6.23
CA ASP A 62 -7.63 15.07 5.98
C ASP A 62 -8.10 14.09 4.91
N ILE A 63 -8.82 13.04 5.35
CA ILE A 63 -9.41 12.05 4.46
C ILE A 63 -10.88 12.38 4.20
N LEU A 64 -11.22 12.60 2.92
CA LEU A 64 -12.59 12.84 2.46
C LEU A 64 -13.56 11.74 2.94
N SER A 65 -14.44 12.10 3.87
CA SER A 65 -15.43 11.20 4.48
C SER A 65 -16.50 10.67 3.51
N LEU A 66 -16.64 11.28 2.33
CA LEU A 66 -17.61 10.88 1.30
C LEU A 66 -17.18 9.62 0.52
N LEU A 67 -15.91 9.24 0.60
CA LEU A 67 -15.37 8.07 -0.09
C LEU A 67 -15.51 6.82 0.78
N GLN A 68 -16.08 5.74 0.23
CA GLN A 68 -16.19 4.48 0.93
C GLN A 68 -14.89 3.67 0.79
N ILE A 69 -14.11 3.60 1.87
CA ILE A 69 -12.91 2.75 1.96
C ILE A 69 -13.32 1.36 2.44
N ILE A 70 -13.08 0.35 1.61
CA ILE A 70 -13.34 -1.05 1.91
C ILE A 70 -12.00 -1.72 2.25
N PRO A 71 -11.79 -2.12 3.51
CA PRO A 71 -10.55 -2.82 3.88
C PRO A 71 -10.51 -4.23 3.31
N GLY A 72 -9.35 -4.60 2.76
CA GLY A 72 -8.99 -5.96 2.43
C GLY A 72 -7.67 -6.36 3.10
N ILE A 73 -7.50 -7.65 3.36
CA ILE A 73 -6.23 -8.24 3.79
C ILE A 73 -5.83 -9.24 2.70
N GLY A 74 -4.54 -9.32 2.37
CA GLY A 74 -4.03 -10.30 1.41
C GLY A 74 -4.44 -11.72 1.79
N ILE A 75 -4.71 -12.57 0.78
CA ILE A 75 -5.27 -13.90 1.00
C ILE A 75 -4.32 -14.80 1.81
N TRP A 76 -3.01 -14.59 1.70
CA TRP A 76 -2.03 -15.36 2.46
C TRP A 76 -1.91 -14.84 3.89
N HIS A 77 -2.11 -13.53 4.09
CA HIS A 77 -2.09 -12.89 5.40
C HIS A 77 -3.35 -13.14 6.23
N VAL A 78 -4.53 -13.08 5.62
CA VAL A 78 -5.80 -13.12 6.35
C VAL A 78 -6.00 -14.42 7.15
N HIS A 79 -5.37 -15.52 6.73
CA HIS A 79 -5.40 -16.79 7.45
C HIS A 79 -4.61 -16.77 8.77
N GLY A 80 -3.65 -15.86 8.93
CA GLY A 80 -2.93 -15.63 10.19
C GLY A 80 -3.71 -14.77 11.19
N HIS A 81 -4.85 -14.21 10.80
CA HIS A 81 -5.69 -13.37 11.65
C HIS A 81 -6.74 -14.18 12.40
N LYS A 82 -7.55 -13.50 13.23
CA LYS A 82 -8.71 -14.12 13.88
C LYS A 82 -9.68 -14.64 12.82
N LYS A 83 -10.42 -15.71 13.13
CA LYS A 83 -11.28 -16.41 12.15
C LYS A 83 -12.30 -15.48 11.48
N GLU A 84 -12.80 -14.49 12.20
CA GLU A 84 -13.77 -13.51 11.69
C GLU A 84 -13.16 -12.64 10.58
N CYS A 85 -11.84 -12.40 10.61
CA CYS A 85 -11.16 -11.58 9.61
C CYS A 85 -11.23 -12.21 8.22
N TYR A 86 -11.27 -13.54 8.11
CA TYR A 86 -11.41 -14.21 6.83
C TYR A 86 -12.72 -13.83 6.13
N ALA A 87 -13.84 -13.85 6.84
CA ALA A 87 -15.13 -13.50 6.27
C ALA A 87 -15.25 -12.00 5.95
N TRP A 88 -14.55 -11.14 6.70
CA TRP A 88 -14.71 -9.68 6.62
C TRP A 88 -13.73 -9.00 5.67
N TYR A 89 -12.51 -9.53 5.53
CA TYR A 89 -11.42 -8.85 4.84
C TYR A 89 -10.79 -9.67 3.71
N ALA A 90 -11.11 -10.95 3.54
CA ALA A 90 -10.52 -11.72 2.46
C ALA A 90 -10.98 -11.16 1.09
N PRO A 91 -10.08 -11.05 0.10
CA PRO A 91 -10.40 -10.43 -1.20
C PRO A 91 -11.57 -11.11 -1.91
N LEU A 92 -11.73 -12.44 -1.71
CA LEU A 92 -12.78 -13.25 -2.32
C LEU A 92 -14.20 -12.81 -1.92
N PHE A 93 -14.36 -12.17 -0.76
CA PHE A 93 -15.67 -11.71 -0.27
C PHE A 93 -15.90 -10.21 -0.53
N ILE A 94 -14.91 -9.49 -1.05
CA ILE A 94 -15.01 -8.06 -1.34
C ILE A 94 -15.55 -7.85 -2.75
N LYS A 95 -16.76 -7.29 -2.84
CA LYS A 95 -17.35 -6.93 -4.13
C LYS A 95 -16.47 -5.92 -4.86
N GLY A 96 -16.07 -6.25 -6.09
CA GLY A 96 -15.22 -5.40 -6.92
C GLY A 96 -13.72 -5.68 -6.81
N ALA A 97 -13.25 -6.42 -5.79
CA ALA A 97 -11.84 -6.77 -5.65
C ALA A 97 -11.37 -7.82 -6.68
N ARG A 98 -12.31 -8.59 -7.26
CA ARG A 98 -12.03 -9.74 -8.15
C ARG A 98 -11.18 -10.81 -7.44
N TRP A 99 -10.71 -11.80 -8.21
CA TRP A 99 -9.83 -12.85 -7.71
C TRP A 99 -8.38 -12.34 -7.72
N VAL A 100 -8.00 -11.67 -6.63
CA VAL A 100 -6.64 -11.15 -6.42
C VAL A 100 -6.07 -11.72 -5.13
N ASP A 101 -4.77 -11.96 -5.09
CA ASP A 101 -4.08 -12.38 -3.87
C ASP A 101 -3.91 -11.24 -2.86
N GLY A 102 -3.76 -10.00 -3.33
CA GLY A 102 -3.47 -8.84 -2.49
C GLY A 102 -2.01 -8.77 -2.00
N GLU A 103 -1.10 -9.56 -2.58
CA GLU A 103 0.30 -9.71 -2.11
C GLU A 103 1.34 -9.06 -3.03
N ILE A 104 0.89 -8.40 -4.11
CA ILE A 104 1.81 -7.84 -5.11
C ILE A 104 2.83 -6.86 -4.50
N ILE A 105 2.43 -6.11 -3.47
CA ILE A 105 3.29 -5.15 -2.78
C ILE A 105 4.44 -5.87 -2.08
N GLU A 106 4.21 -7.02 -1.46
CA GLU A 106 5.25 -7.74 -0.74
C GLU A 106 6.29 -8.35 -1.66
N THR A 107 5.83 -8.90 -2.79
CA THR A 107 6.74 -9.44 -3.80
C THR A 107 7.64 -8.32 -4.35
N LEU A 108 7.04 -7.18 -4.68
CA LEU A 108 7.74 -5.99 -5.14
C LEU A 108 8.72 -5.42 -4.09
N TRP A 109 8.30 -5.37 -2.83
CA TRP A 109 9.14 -4.90 -1.72
C TRP A 109 10.32 -5.83 -1.45
N SER A 110 10.15 -7.14 -1.61
CA SER A 110 11.23 -8.11 -1.42
C SER A 110 12.43 -7.86 -2.33
N ASP A 111 12.17 -7.46 -3.59
CA ASP A 111 13.22 -7.10 -4.55
C ASP A 111 13.90 -5.78 -4.13
N LEU A 112 13.13 -4.77 -3.72
CA LEU A 112 13.66 -3.47 -3.27
C LEU A 112 14.49 -3.57 -1.99
N ASN A 113 14.18 -4.50 -1.10
CA ASN A 113 14.95 -4.73 0.14
C ASN A 113 16.40 -5.11 -0.13
N VAL A 114 16.70 -5.73 -1.27
CA VAL A 114 18.08 -6.06 -1.65
C VAL A 114 18.87 -4.78 -1.95
N ALA A 115 18.23 -3.81 -2.61
CA ALA A 115 18.84 -2.54 -2.96
C ALA A 115 18.90 -1.54 -1.79
N SER A 116 17.97 -1.62 -0.82
CA SER A 116 17.83 -0.64 0.27
C SER A 116 19.12 -0.43 1.07
N THR A 117 19.86 -1.51 1.35
CA THR A 117 21.12 -1.45 2.11
C THR A 117 22.18 -0.58 1.40
N SER A 118 22.24 -0.63 0.07
CA SER A 118 23.16 0.19 -0.72
C SER A 118 22.74 1.67 -0.75
N ALA A 119 21.45 1.93 -0.57
CA ALA A 119 20.88 3.26 -0.61
C ALA A 119 21.06 4.05 0.69
N HIS A 120 21.31 3.37 1.82
CA HIS A 120 21.43 4.00 3.15
C HIS A 120 22.49 5.11 3.25
N GLY A 121 23.58 5.00 2.50
CA GLY A 121 24.68 5.98 2.51
C GLY A 121 24.54 7.09 1.46
N MET A 122 23.49 7.03 0.63
CA MET A 122 23.31 7.95 -0.49
C MET A 122 22.68 9.27 -0.03
N THR A 123 22.96 10.34 -0.77
CA THR A 123 22.22 11.60 -0.63
C THR A 123 20.78 11.40 -1.10
N SER A 124 19.82 12.19 -0.60
CA SER A 124 18.40 12.04 -0.95
C SER A 124 18.11 11.98 -2.46
N PRO A 125 18.73 12.82 -3.32
CA PRO A 125 18.51 12.74 -4.76
C PRO A 125 18.98 11.42 -5.37
N HIS A 126 20.19 10.97 -5.00
CA HIS A 126 20.74 9.70 -5.51
C HIS A 126 20.00 8.48 -4.97
N HIS A 127 19.51 8.56 -3.74
CA HIS A 127 18.63 7.52 -3.18
C HIS A 127 17.35 7.40 -4.03
N GLN A 128 16.67 8.52 -4.32
CA GLN A 128 15.47 8.52 -5.14
C GLN A 128 15.74 7.98 -6.56
N GLU A 129 16.81 8.44 -7.21
CA GLU A 129 17.22 7.95 -8.54
C GLU A 129 17.47 6.43 -8.55
N LEU A 130 18.12 5.90 -7.52
CA LEU A 130 18.35 4.46 -7.38
C LEU A 130 17.03 3.70 -7.25
N LEU A 131 16.13 4.14 -6.38
CA LEU A 131 14.83 3.49 -6.18
C LEU A 131 14.00 3.52 -7.47
N ASP A 132 13.94 4.66 -8.15
CA ASP A 132 13.22 4.80 -9.42
C ASP A 132 13.80 3.88 -10.51
N PHE A 133 15.13 3.76 -10.56
CA PHE A 133 15.80 2.82 -11.47
C PHE A 133 15.41 1.37 -11.18
N GLN A 134 15.48 0.92 -9.91
CA GLN A 134 15.13 -0.45 -9.52
C GLN A 134 13.66 -0.78 -9.78
N MET A 135 12.76 0.16 -9.48
CA MET A 135 11.33 0.01 -9.74
C MET A 135 11.03 -0.10 -11.25
N ASN A 136 11.71 0.72 -12.07
CA ASN A 136 11.56 0.67 -13.52
C ASN A 136 12.14 -0.62 -14.12
N ASP A 137 13.30 -1.08 -13.63
CA ASP A 137 13.87 -2.36 -14.04
C ASP A 137 12.93 -3.53 -13.69
N SER A 138 12.38 -3.58 -12.48
CA SER A 138 11.38 -4.58 -12.08
C SER A 138 10.17 -4.59 -13.02
N ASN A 139 9.68 -3.41 -13.41
CA ASN A 139 8.60 -3.28 -14.39
C ASN A 139 9.01 -3.76 -15.78
N PHE A 140 10.20 -3.40 -16.25
CA PHE A 140 10.74 -3.80 -17.55
C PHE A 140 10.92 -5.31 -17.63
N MET A 141 11.50 -5.93 -16.60
CA MET A 141 11.67 -7.38 -16.50
C MET A 141 10.31 -8.09 -16.56
N LYS A 142 9.29 -7.57 -15.88
CA LYS A 142 7.92 -8.09 -15.99
C LYS A 142 7.32 -7.96 -17.39
N MET A 143 7.77 -7.04 -18.23
CA MET A 143 7.30 -6.93 -19.62
C MET A 143 8.01 -7.91 -20.56
N ILE A 144 9.32 -8.10 -20.40
CA ILE A 144 10.11 -8.95 -21.32
C ILE A 144 10.10 -10.43 -20.93
N TRP A 145 9.79 -10.75 -19.67
CA TRP A 145 9.65 -12.12 -19.16
C TRP A 145 8.19 -12.57 -19.03
N ILE A 146 7.26 -11.96 -19.77
CA ILE A 146 5.92 -12.52 -19.96
C ILE A 146 6.05 -13.74 -20.88
N GLY A 147 6.42 -14.87 -20.28
CA GLY A 147 6.33 -16.22 -20.82
C GLY A 147 5.54 -17.08 -19.86
#